data_AF-A0A485C7F6-F1
#
_entry.id   AF-A0A485C7F6-F1
#
_cell.length_a   1.000
_cell.length_b   1.000
_cell.length_c   1.000
_cell.angle_alpha   90.00
_cell.angle_beta   90.00
_cell.angle_gamma   90.00
#
_symmetry.space_group_name_H-M   'P 1'
#
loop_
_entity.id
_entity.type
_entity.pdbx_description
1 polymer ?
#
loop_
_entity_poly.entity_id
_entity_poly.type
_entity_poly.pdbx_seq_one_letter_code
_entity_poly.pdbx_strand_id
1 'polypeptide(L)'
;MCTTCGCGEGNLYIEGDEHNPHSAFRSAPFAPAPRQTMTITGVKSDSFSPTRSESGDLHYGHGEAGTHAPGQSQRRMLEVEIDVLDKNNRLAARNRARFAARGQLVLNLVSSPGSGKTTLLSETLLRLKGKIACAVIEGDQQTVNDAARIRATGTPAIQVNTGKGCHLDAQMIADAAPRLPLADKGMLFIENVGNLVCPASFDLGERHKVAVLSVTEGEDKPLKYPHMFAAASLMLLNKIDLLPYLNFDCREVPRLRAGGQSPY
;
A
#
# COMPACT_ATOMS: atom_id res chain seq x y z
N MET A 1 -11.64 -9.91 -17.17
CA MET A 1 -10.87 -10.11 -15.92
C MET A 1 -9.48 -9.56 -16.14
N CYS A 2 -9.09 -8.51 -15.42
CA CYS A 2 -7.77 -7.88 -15.54
C CYS A 2 -6.73 -8.77 -14.87
N THR A 3 -5.91 -9.45 -15.66
CA THR A 3 -4.78 -10.26 -15.18
C THR A 3 -3.60 -9.41 -14.72
N THR A 4 -3.61 -8.11 -15.03
CA THR A 4 -2.54 -7.17 -14.68
C THR A 4 -2.58 -6.70 -13.22
N CYS A 5 -3.77 -6.66 -12.58
CA CYS A 5 -3.93 -6.19 -11.19
C CYS A 5 -4.10 -7.29 -10.14
N GLY A 6 -4.24 -8.57 -10.55
CA GLY A 6 -4.44 -9.66 -9.60
C GLY A 6 -5.78 -9.64 -8.83
N CYS A 7 -6.76 -8.85 -9.28
CA CYS A 7 -8.07 -8.66 -8.66
C CYS A 7 -9.03 -9.87 -8.85
N GLY A 8 -8.52 -11.10 -8.81
CA GLY A 8 -9.35 -12.32 -8.85
C GLY A 8 -9.94 -12.59 -7.47
N GLU A 9 -11.24 -12.87 -7.41
CA GLU A 9 -11.91 -13.36 -6.20
C GLU A 9 -11.23 -14.66 -5.74
N GLY A 10 -10.82 -14.72 -4.46
CA GLY A 10 -10.40 -15.99 -3.84
C GLY A 10 -9.28 -15.92 -2.80
N ASN A 11 -8.51 -14.83 -2.70
CA ASN A 11 -7.33 -14.77 -1.81
C ASN A 11 -7.32 -13.59 -0.82
N LEU A 12 -8.46 -12.93 -0.59
CA LEU A 12 -8.58 -11.87 0.43
C LEU A 12 -9.06 -12.48 1.74
N TYR A 13 -8.36 -12.20 2.84
CA TYR A 13 -8.75 -12.67 4.18
C TYR A 13 -8.55 -11.57 5.21
N ILE A 14 -9.56 -11.32 6.03
CA ILE A 14 -9.48 -10.45 7.21
C ILE A 14 -9.57 -11.35 8.44
N GLU A 15 -8.65 -11.17 9.39
CA GLU A 15 -8.68 -11.91 10.65
C GLU A 15 -10.06 -11.79 11.33
N GLY A 16 -10.60 -12.94 11.78
CA GLY A 16 -11.94 -13.04 12.37
C GLY A 16 -13.11 -13.20 11.38
N ASP A 17 -12.85 -13.35 10.08
CA ASP A 17 -13.89 -13.75 9.12
C ASP A 17 -14.02 -15.28 9.05
N GLU A 18 -15.04 -15.83 9.71
CA GLU A 18 -15.30 -17.29 9.73
C GLU A 18 -16.01 -17.81 8.48
N HIS A 19 -16.40 -16.93 7.53
CA HIS A 19 -17.12 -17.33 6.32
C HIS A 19 -16.22 -18.01 5.26
N ASN A 20 -14.91 -18.11 5.48
CA ASN A 20 -14.00 -18.80 4.55
C ASN A 20 -12.93 -19.64 5.27
N PRO A 21 -13.29 -20.78 5.89
CA PRO A 21 -12.37 -21.66 6.64
C PRO A 21 -11.34 -22.39 5.74
N HIS A 22 -11.43 -22.25 4.41
CA HIS A 22 -10.57 -22.91 3.43
C HIS A 22 -9.53 -21.99 2.77
N SER A 23 -8.92 -21.07 3.53
CA SER A 23 -7.63 -20.53 3.07
C SER A 23 -6.61 -21.68 3.05
N ALA A 24 -6.23 -22.12 1.85
CA ALA A 24 -5.27 -23.20 1.60
C ALA A 24 -3.87 -22.97 2.21
N PHE A 25 -3.67 -21.83 2.89
CA PHE A 25 -2.38 -21.38 3.39
C PHE A 25 -2.14 -21.62 4.89
N ARG A 26 -3.06 -22.31 5.60
CA ARG A 26 -2.73 -22.82 6.94
C ARG A 26 -1.62 -23.90 6.95
N SER A 27 -1.22 -24.45 5.80
CA SER A 27 -0.36 -25.64 5.78
C SER A 27 0.64 -25.79 4.62
N ALA A 28 0.92 -24.78 3.79
CA ALA A 28 1.92 -24.95 2.72
C ALA A 28 2.80 -23.71 2.51
N PRO A 29 4.02 -23.67 3.07
CA PRO A 29 4.99 -22.66 2.71
C PRO A 29 5.71 -23.14 1.43
N PHE A 30 5.64 -22.36 0.36
CA PHE A 30 6.54 -22.46 -0.82
C PHE A 30 6.34 -23.61 -1.82
N ALA A 31 5.14 -24.18 -2.00
CA ALA A 31 4.90 -24.97 -3.21
C ALA A 31 4.65 -24.03 -4.41
N PRO A 32 5.45 -24.08 -5.50
CA PRO A 32 5.12 -23.33 -6.71
C PRO A 32 3.77 -23.80 -7.24
N ALA A 33 2.86 -22.87 -7.51
CA ALA A 33 1.59 -23.21 -8.15
C ALA A 33 1.88 -23.97 -9.45
N PRO A 34 1.17 -25.08 -9.75
CA PRO A 34 1.35 -25.80 -10.99
C PRO A 34 1.07 -24.85 -12.16
N ARG A 35 2.10 -24.57 -12.96
CA ARG A 35 1.93 -23.79 -14.20
C ARG A 35 1.12 -24.64 -15.17
N GLN A 36 -0.08 -24.19 -15.51
CA GLN A 36 -0.80 -24.75 -16.65
C GLN A 36 0.02 -24.48 -17.92
N THR A 37 0.33 -25.54 -18.65
CA THR A 37 0.98 -25.45 -19.96
C THR A 37 -0.01 -24.80 -20.92
N MET A 38 0.16 -23.50 -21.17
CA MET A 38 -0.63 -22.81 -22.19
C MET A 38 0.07 -22.97 -23.54
N THR A 39 -0.62 -23.60 -24.50
CA THR A 39 -0.18 -23.63 -25.88
C THR A 39 -0.50 -22.27 -26.50
N ILE A 40 0.53 -21.48 -26.81
CA ILE A 40 0.36 -20.21 -27.53
C ILE A 40 -0.05 -20.54 -28.97
N THR A 41 -1.34 -20.40 -29.29
CA THR A 41 -1.91 -20.72 -30.62
C THR A 41 -1.78 -19.57 -31.64
N GLY A 42 -1.19 -18.44 -31.24
CA GLY A 42 -0.86 -17.33 -32.12
C GLY A 42 -0.52 -16.06 -31.32
N VAL A 43 0.58 -15.41 -31.69
CA VAL A 43 0.90 -14.06 -31.21
C VAL A 43 0.39 -13.08 -32.27
N LYS A 44 -0.73 -12.40 -31.99
CA LYS A 44 -1.13 -11.23 -32.81
C LYS A 44 -0.11 -10.13 -32.52
N SER A 45 0.86 -9.98 -33.41
CA SER A 45 1.83 -8.90 -33.38
C SER A 45 1.25 -7.71 -34.15
N ASP A 46 0.31 -6.99 -33.54
CA ASP A 46 0.31 -5.55 -33.80
C ASP A 46 1.66 -5.07 -33.23
N SER A 47 2.62 -4.82 -34.12
CA SER A 47 4.02 -4.59 -33.78
C SER A 47 4.17 -3.31 -32.98
N PHE A 48 3.93 -3.38 -31.67
CA PHE A 48 4.25 -2.32 -30.74
C PHE A 48 5.75 -2.08 -30.77
N SER A 49 6.16 -0.87 -31.15
CA SER A 49 7.54 -0.43 -31.08
C SER A 49 7.64 0.68 -30.02
N PRO A 50 8.50 0.54 -29.00
CA PRO A 50 8.71 1.60 -28.03
C PRO A 50 9.28 2.84 -28.73
N THR A 51 8.97 4.02 -28.19
CA THR A 51 9.59 5.27 -28.64
C THR A 51 10.98 5.37 -28.04
N ARG A 52 11.96 5.82 -28.82
CA ARG A 52 13.36 5.93 -28.39
C ARG A 52 13.73 7.39 -28.20
N SER A 53 14.24 7.75 -27.02
CA SER A 53 14.78 9.09 -26.76
C SER A 53 16.09 9.30 -27.53
N GLU A 54 16.55 10.54 -27.64
CA GLU A 54 17.85 10.87 -28.22
C GLU A 54 19.03 10.28 -27.42
N SER A 55 18.87 10.11 -26.11
CA SER A 55 19.82 9.40 -25.23
C SER A 55 19.77 7.88 -25.40
N GLY A 56 18.82 7.35 -26.16
CA GLY A 56 18.68 5.93 -26.45
C GLY A 56 17.74 5.16 -25.52
N ASP A 57 17.07 5.83 -24.58
CA ASP A 57 16.10 5.24 -23.65
C ASP A 57 14.84 4.80 -24.40
N LEU A 58 14.21 3.71 -23.94
CA LEU A 58 13.02 3.15 -24.57
C LEU A 58 11.78 3.42 -23.71
N HIS A 59 10.78 4.05 -24.30
CA HIS A 59 9.50 4.35 -23.66
C HIS A 59 8.39 3.47 -24.21
N TYR A 60 7.79 2.69 -23.31
CA TYR A 60 6.74 1.72 -23.61
C TYR A 60 5.32 2.27 -23.33
N GLY A 61 5.19 3.56 -23.01
CA GLY A 61 3.90 4.17 -22.73
C GLY A 61 4.03 5.67 -22.44
N HIS A 62 3.34 6.48 -23.24
CA HIS A 62 3.20 7.94 -23.06
C HIS A 62 1.72 8.37 -23.01
N GLY A 63 0.78 7.42 -23.04
CA GLY A 63 -0.66 7.71 -23.00
C GLY A 63 -1.17 7.94 -21.58
N GLU A 64 -2.39 8.48 -21.46
CA GLU A 64 -3.02 8.89 -20.19
C GLU A 64 -3.02 7.80 -19.10
N ALA A 65 -3.07 6.52 -19.47
CA ALA A 65 -3.09 5.40 -18.53
C ALA A 65 -1.71 4.80 -18.17
N GLY A 66 -0.63 5.20 -18.84
CA GLY A 66 0.74 4.73 -18.54
C GLY A 66 1.00 3.21 -18.59
N THR A 67 0.05 2.39 -19.03
CA THR A 67 0.06 0.92 -18.92
C THR A 67 -0.35 0.23 -20.23
N HIS A 68 0.16 -0.99 -20.45
CA HIS A 68 -0.19 -1.84 -21.61
C HIS A 68 -0.65 -3.23 -21.12
N ALA A 69 -1.81 -3.69 -21.61
CA ALA A 69 -2.31 -5.05 -21.40
C ALA A 69 -2.76 -5.63 -22.75
N PRO A 70 -2.30 -6.84 -23.14
CA PRO A 70 -2.71 -7.47 -24.38
C PRO A 70 -4.23 -7.66 -24.46
N GLY A 71 -4.85 -7.22 -25.56
CA GLY A 71 -6.29 -7.44 -25.84
C GLY A 71 -7.27 -6.45 -25.21
N GLN A 72 -6.80 -5.35 -24.58
CA GLN A 72 -7.66 -4.26 -24.13
C GLN A 72 -7.20 -2.92 -24.72
N SER A 73 -8.16 -2.06 -25.09
CA SER A 73 -7.85 -0.69 -25.53
C SER A 73 -7.45 0.17 -24.32
N GLN A 74 -6.55 1.14 -24.53
CA GLN A 74 -6.10 2.04 -23.47
C GLN A 74 -7.25 2.84 -22.84
N ARG A 75 -8.24 3.30 -23.63
CA ARG A 75 -9.44 3.99 -23.11
C ARG A 75 -10.25 3.13 -22.15
N ARG A 76 -10.50 1.87 -22.52
CA ARG A 76 -11.27 0.95 -21.66
C ARG A 76 -10.52 0.63 -20.37
N MET A 77 -9.19 0.59 -20.41
CA MET A 77 -8.37 0.39 -19.22
C MET A 77 -8.45 1.59 -18.28
N LEU A 78 -8.36 2.81 -18.83
CA LEU A 78 -8.51 4.05 -18.09
C LEU A 78 -9.90 4.18 -17.45
N GLU A 79 -10.97 3.91 -18.20
CA GLU A 79 -12.35 3.93 -17.68
C GLU A 79 -12.52 2.98 -16.49
N VAL A 80 -12.02 1.75 -16.61
CA VAL A 80 -12.07 0.78 -15.51
C VAL A 80 -11.25 1.25 -14.31
N GLU A 81 -10.08 1.84 -14.52
CA GLU A 81 -9.26 2.37 -13.44
C GLU A 81 -9.95 3.54 -12.72
N ILE A 82 -10.53 4.48 -13.47
CA ILE A 82 -11.29 5.62 -12.93
C ILE A 82 -12.47 5.10 -12.10
N ASP A 83 -13.26 4.16 -12.63
CA ASP A 83 -14.42 3.60 -11.92
C ASP A 83 -14.02 2.93 -10.61
N VAL A 84 -12.91 2.19 -10.59
CA VAL A 84 -12.37 1.53 -9.39
C VAL A 84 -11.94 2.57 -8.36
N LEU A 85 -11.19 3.60 -8.78
CA LEU A 85 -10.72 4.66 -7.89
C LEU A 85 -11.87 5.52 -7.36
N ASP A 86 -12.89 5.82 -8.18
CA ASP A 86 -14.08 6.56 -7.77
C ASP A 86 -14.90 5.80 -6.73
N LYS A 87 -15.09 4.49 -6.94
CA LYS A 87 -15.74 3.63 -5.95
C LYS A 87 -14.94 3.64 -4.64
N ASN A 88 -13.62 3.52 -4.70
CA ASN A 88 -12.75 3.58 -3.54
C ASN A 88 -12.87 4.93 -2.81
N ASN A 89 -12.87 6.05 -3.53
CA ASN A 89 -12.96 7.40 -2.96
C ASN A 89 -14.28 7.63 -2.22
N ARG A 90 -15.40 7.09 -2.73
CA ARG A 90 -16.70 7.13 -2.01
C ARG A 90 -16.65 6.34 -0.70
N LEU A 91 -15.99 5.18 -0.69
CA LEU A 91 -15.76 4.39 0.51
C LEU A 91 -14.86 5.12 1.51
N ALA A 92 -13.74 5.69 1.04
CA ALA A 92 -12.80 6.45 1.84
C ALA A 92 -13.46 7.66 2.51
N ALA A 93 -14.32 8.39 1.79
CA ALA A 93 -15.09 9.50 2.34
C ALA A 93 -16.01 9.04 3.49
N ARG A 94 -16.66 7.88 3.37
CA ARG A 94 -17.48 7.30 4.44
C ARG A 94 -16.64 6.89 5.66
N ASN A 95 -15.50 6.24 5.43
CA ASN A 95 -14.56 5.89 6.50
C ASN A 95 -14.10 7.13 7.26
N ARG A 96 -13.66 8.16 6.53
CA ARG A 96 -13.22 9.44 7.10
C ARG A 96 -14.32 10.10 7.93
N ALA A 97 -15.54 10.18 7.42
CA ALA A 97 -16.68 10.75 8.15
C ALA A 97 -16.95 9.96 9.45
N ARG A 98 -16.88 8.63 9.39
CA ARG A 98 -17.05 7.75 10.56
C ARG A 98 -15.95 7.95 11.61
N PHE A 99 -14.69 8.09 11.20
CA PHE A 99 -13.58 8.36 12.11
C PHE A 99 -13.68 9.75 12.73
N ALA A 100 -14.00 10.76 11.92
CA ALA A 100 -14.19 12.13 12.37
C ALA A 100 -15.34 12.26 13.39
N ALA A 101 -16.46 11.57 13.18
CA ALA A 101 -17.59 11.56 14.10
C ALA A 101 -17.22 11.00 15.50
N ARG A 102 -16.24 10.08 15.56
CA ARG A 102 -15.69 9.53 16.81
C ARG A 102 -14.47 10.27 17.32
N GLY A 103 -14.02 11.33 16.62
CA GLY A 103 -12.79 12.05 16.93
C GLY A 103 -11.51 11.21 16.80
N GLN A 104 -11.54 10.10 16.06
CA GLN A 104 -10.40 9.20 15.92
C GLN A 104 -9.37 9.75 14.93
N LEU A 105 -8.09 9.73 15.33
CA LEU A 105 -6.99 10.07 14.44
C LEU A 105 -6.53 8.81 13.70
N VAL A 106 -6.63 8.84 12.37
CA VAL A 106 -6.24 7.70 11.52
C VAL A 106 -5.00 8.04 10.71
N LEU A 107 -3.96 7.21 10.83
CA LEU A 107 -2.67 7.38 10.17
C LEU A 107 -2.35 6.17 9.29
N ASN A 108 -2.03 6.39 8.02
CA ASN A 108 -1.67 5.35 7.07
C ASN A 108 -0.15 5.35 6.82
N LEU A 109 0.55 4.33 7.32
CA LEU A 109 1.99 4.17 7.14
C LEU A 109 2.27 3.43 5.83
N VAL A 110 2.98 4.08 4.91
CA VAL A 110 3.36 3.57 3.59
C VAL A 110 4.87 3.61 3.43
N SER A 111 5.45 2.60 2.76
CA SER A 111 6.91 2.51 2.57
C SER A 111 7.27 1.46 1.54
N SER A 112 8.55 1.34 1.19
CA SER A 112 9.08 0.11 0.58
C SER A 112 9.06 -1.07 1.58
N PRO A 113 9.17 -2.32 1.12
CA PRO A 113 9.45 -3.45 2.01
C PRO A 113 10.73 -3.21 2.82
N GLY A 114 10.71 -3.54 4.12
CA GLY A 114 11.90 -3.44 4.96
C GLY A 114 12.31 -2.03 5.39
N SER A 115 11.54 -0.97 5.08
CA SER A 115 11.84 0.40 5.53
C SER A 115 11.66 0.60 7.04
N GLY A 116 11.09 -0.38 7.76
CA GLY A 116 11.00 -0.40 9.22
C GLY A 116 9.67 0.06 9.82
N LYS A 117 8.56 0.03 9.06
CA LYS A 117 7.22 0.42 9.52
C LYS A 117 6.80 -0.28 10.82
N THR A 118 6.84 -1.60 10.86
CA THR A 118 6.42 -2.37 12.03
C THR A 118 7.24 -2.08 13.27
N THR A 119 8.56 -1.88 13.11
CA THR A 119 9.43 -1.52 14.25
C THR A 119 9.10 -0.12 14.75
N LEU A 120 9.00 0.86 13.85
CA LEU A 120 8.59 2.23 14.19
C LEU A 120 7.23 2.23 14.90
N LEU A 121 6.26 1.48 14.38
CA LEU A 121 4.91 1.39 14.93
C LEU A 121 4.92 0.71 16.29
N SER A 122 5.58 -0.44 16.44
CA SER A 122 5.67 -1.15 17.73
C SER A 122 6.26 -0.27 18.83
N GLU A 123 7.36 0.42 18.53
CA GLU A 123 8.03 1.36 19.44
C GLU A 123 7.14 2.57 19.78
N THR A 124 6.36 3.06 18.82
CA THR A 124 5.38 4.14 19.04
C THR A 124 4.27 3.69 19.98
N LEU A 125 3.71 2.51 19.75
CA LEU A 125 2.62 1.95 20.56
C LEU A 125 3.05 1.71 22.01
N LEU A 126 4.26 1.20 22.24
CA LEU A 126 4.81 1.05 23.58
C LEU A 126 4.91 2.39 24.33
N ARG A 127 5.29 3.48 23.65
CA ARG A 127 5.40 4.83 24.24
C ARG A 127 4.06 5.51 24.48
N LEU A 128 3.03 5.13 23.71
CA LEU A 128 1.66 5.62 23.82
C LEU A 128 0.80 4.80 24.79
N LYS A 129 1.27 3.62 25.20
CA LYS A 129 0.56 2.71 26.11
C LYS A 129 0.08 3.44 27.37
N GLY A 130 -1.22 3.36 27.63
CA GLY A 130 -1.88 3.99 28.77
C GLY A 130 -2.14 5.51 28.62
N LYS A 131 -1.67 6.16 27.55
CA LYS A 131 -1.90 7.59 27.30
C LYS A 131 -3.06 7.83 26.33
N ILE A 132 -3.17 7.00 25.30
CA ILE A 132 -4.23 7.07 24.29
C ILE A 132 -4.62 5.65 23.86
N ALA A 133 -5.90 5.43 23.60
CA ALA A 133 -6.37 4.17 23.06
C ALA A 133 -5.89 4.02 21.61
N CYS A 134 -5.15 2.95 21.33
CA CYS A 134 -4.64 2.63 20.01
C CYS A 134 -5.22 1.32 19.49
N ALA A 135 -5.37 1.22 18.18
CA ALA A 135 -5.61 -0.03 17.48
C ALA A 135 -4.86 -0.02 16.14
N VAL A 136 -4.60 -1.20 15.57
CA VAL A 136 -3.87 -1.34 14.31
C VAL A 136 -4.59 -2.23 13.31
N ILE A 137 -4.64 -1.76 12.06
CA ILE A 137 -4.91 -2.61 10.90
C ILE A 137 -3.57 -2.83 10.21
N GLU A 138 -3.14 -4.09 10.13
CA GLU A 138 -1.90 -4.49 9.45
C GLU A 138 -2.26 -5.09 8.09
N GLY A 139 -1.63 -4.61 7.02
CA GLY A 139 -1.82 -5.09 5.67
C GLY A 139 -0.55 -5.70 5.10
N ASP A 140 -0.59 -7.02 4.86
CA ASP A 140 0.48 -7.78 4.22
C ASP A 140 -0.12 -8.78 3.23
N GLN A 141 0.70 -9.25 2.29
CA GLN A 141 0.27 -10.21 1.27
C GLN A 141 0.01 -11.59 1.85
N GLN A 142 0.78 -12.01 2.85
CA GLN A 142 0.79 -13.42 3.26
C GLN A 142 1.00 -13.69 4.75
N THR A 143 1.78 -12.89 5.47
CA THR A 143 2.21 -13.27 6.82
C THR A 143 1.34 -12.64 7.90
N VAL A 144 1.31 -13.25 9.09
CA VAL A 144 0.70 -12.67 10.30
C VAL A 144 1.76 -12.14 11.28
N ASN A 145 3.01 -12.10 10.84
CA ASN A 145 4.17 -11.87 11.70
C ASN A 145 4.13 -10.45 12.28
N ASP A 146 3.81 -9.47 11.45
CA ASP A 146 3.78 -8.08 11.86
C ASP A 146 2.58 -7.79 12.76
N ALA A 147 1.39 -8.35 12.47
CA ALA A 147 0.25 -8.30 13.38
C ALA A 147 0.55 -8.93 14.75
N ALA A 148 1.27 -10.07 14.79
CA ALA A 148 1.68 -10.71 16.03
C ALA A 148 2.65 -9.85 16.84
N ARG A 149 3.65 -9.24 16.18
CA ARG A 149 4.60 -8.30 16.81
C ARG A 149 3.89 -7.09 17.40
N ILE A 150 2.91 -6.54 16.68
CA ILE A 150 2.11 -5.42 17.17
C ILE A 150 1.29 -5.84 18.39
N ARG A 151 0.62 -7.00 18.36
CA ARG A 151 -0.15 -7.51 19.51
C ARG A 151 0.72 -7.73 20.74
N ALA A 152 1.99 -8.11 20.59
CA ALA A 152 2.92 -8.26 21.70
C ALA A 152 3.17 -6.94 22.49
N THR A 153 2.86 -5.77 21.91
CA THR A 153 2.88 -4.49 22.64
C THR A 153 1.71 -4.34 23.62
N GLY A 154 0.67 -5.16 23.46
CA GLY A 154 -0.63 -5.07 24.14
C GLY A 154 -1.67 -4.24 23.40
N THR A 155 -1.34 -3.75 22.19
CA THR A 155 -2.30 -3.04 21.33
C THR A 155 -3.12 -4.02 20.48
N PRO A 156 -4.47 -3.87 20.43
CA PRO A 156 -5.31 -4.65 19.52
C PRO A 156 -4.91 -4.44 18.06
N ALA A 157 -4.70 -5.54 17.32
CA ALA A 157 -4.37 -5.48 15.91
C ALA A 157 -5.06 -6.61 15.11
N ILE A 158 -5.51 -6.26 13.90
CA ILE A 158 -6.10 -7.18 12.93
C ILE A 158 -5.21 -7.24 11.70
N GLN A 159 -4.92 -8.46 11.26
CA GLN A 159 -4.34 -8.73 9.95
C GLN A 159 -5.39 -8.62 8.84
N VAL A 160 -5.04 -7.89 7.78
CA VAL A 160 -5.68 -7.95 6.47
C VAL A 160 -4.68 -8.57 5.50
N ASN A 161 -5.00 -9.77 5.04
CA ASN A 161 -4.23 -10.47 4.02
C ASN A 161 -4.77 -10.06 2.64
N THR A 162 -3.92 -9.37 1.87
CA THR A 162 -4.29 -8.85 0.54
C THR A 162 -4.11 -9.90 -0.57
N GLY A 163 -3.57 -11.08 -0.27
CA GLY A 163 -3.23 -12.11 -1.22
C GLY A 163 -2.22 -11.60 -2.25
N LYS A 164 -2.67 -11.42 -3.50
CA LYS A 164 -1.84 -10.84 -4.58
C LYS A 164 -1.92 -9.31 -4.64
N GLY A 165 -2.79 -8.69 -3.84
CA GLY A 165 -2.95 -7.24 -3.77
C GLY A 165 -1.68 -6.56 -3.27
N CYS A 166 -1.33 -5.44 -3.90
CA CYS A 166 -0.14 -4.65 -3.58
C CYS A 166 -0.39 -3.47 -2.62
N HIS A 167 -1.63 -3.32 -2.14
CA HIS A 167 -2.09 -2.22 -1.29
C HIS A 167 -3.34 -2.64 -0.52
N LEU A 168 -3.67 -1.90 0.55
CA LEU A 168 -4.99 -1.87 1.16
C LEU A 168 -5.91 -0.89 0.43
N ASP A 169 -7.21 -1.16 0.40
CA ASP A 169 -8.24 -0.25 -0.11
C ASP A 169 -9.22 0.20 0.99
N ALA A 170 -10.10 1.16 0.68
CA ALA A 170 -11.05 1.70 1.64
C ALA A 170 -12.12 0.68 2.09
N GLN A 171 -12.45 -0.32 1.27
CA GLN A 171 -13.40 -1.37 1.67
C GLN A 171 -12.79 -2.24 2.76
N MET A 172 -11.53 -2.66 2.59
CA MET A 172 -10.78 -3.43 3.60
C MET A 172 -10.74 -2.70 4.95
N ILE A 173 -10.54 -1.38 4.94
CA ILE A 173 -10.58 -0.57 6.16
C ILE A 173 -12.00 -0.50 6.75
N ALA A 174 -13.02 -0.35 5.91
CA ALA A 174 -14.41 -0.31 6.34
C ALA A 174 -14.81 -1.61 7.07
N ASP A 175 -14.29 -2.75 6.60
CA ASP A 175 -14.58 -4.09 7.13
C ASP A 175 -13.76 -4.43 8.37
N ALA A 176 -12.48 -4.02 8.43
CA ALA A 176 -11.58 -4.32 9.55
C ALA A 176 -11.77 -3.38 10.75
N ALA A 177 -11.92 -2.06 10.52
CA ALA A 177 -11.98 -1.08 11.60
C ALA A 177 -13.08 -1.32 12.66
N PRO A 178 -14.32 -1.74 12.32
CA PRO A 178 -15.35 -1.99 13.34
C PRO A 178 -15.10 -3.26 14.18
N ARG A 179 -14.18 -4.13 13.77
CA ARG A 179 -13.81 -5.34 14.53
C ARG A 179 -12.75 -5.06 15.61
N LEU A 180 -12.14 -3.88 15.60
CA LEU A 180 -11.14 -3.46 16.60
C LEU A 180 -11.81 -2.72 17.76
N PRO A 181 -11.45 -3.02 19.02
CA PRO A 181 -11.91 -2.25 20.18
C PRO A 181 -11.13 -0.93 20.26
N LEU A 182 -11.55 0.07 19.46
CA LEU A 182 -10.97 1.41 19.48
C LEU A 182 -11.97 2.41 20.08
N ALA A 183 -11.58 3.05 21.17
CA ALA A 183 -12.38 4.09 21.82
C ALA A 183 -12.53 5.35 20.95
N ASP A 184 -13.55 6.14 21.24
CA ASP A 184 -13.65 7.51 20.73
C ASP A 184 -12.41 8.32 21.13
N LYS A 185 -12.00 9.26 20.28
CA LYS A 185 -10.78 10.07 20.42
C LYS A 185 -9.47 9.26 20.47
N GLY A 186 -9.51 7.96 20.10
CA GLY A 186 -8.33 7.11 19.97
C GLY A 186 -7.55 7.32 18.68
N MET A 187 -6.48 6.53 18.51
CA MET A 187 -5.65 6.49 17.31
C MET A 187 -5.76 5.14 16.60
N LEU A 188 -6.07 5.17 15.30
CA LEU A 188 -5.99 4.00 14.42
C LEU A 188 -4.74 4.14 13.55
N PHE A 189 -3.83 3.18 13.67
CA PHE A 189 -2.74 3.05 12.72
C PHE A 189 -3.12 2.03 11.66
N ILE A 190 -2.82 2.34 10.40
CA ILE A 190 -2.92 1.44 9.28
C ILE A 190 -1.49 1.23 8.80
N GLU A 191 -0.94 0.02 8.98
CA GLU A 191 0.33 -0.37 8.37
C GLU A 191 0.02 -0.97 7.00
N ASN A 192 0.34 -0.24 5.94
CA ASN A 192 0.04 -0.70 4.58
C ASN A 192 1.09 -1.69 4.06
N VAL A 193 0.74 -2.37 2.96
CA VAL A 193 1.67 -3.25 2.25
C VAL A 193 2.92 -2.45 1.86
N GLY A 194 4.10 -3.08 1.96
CA GLY A 194 5.37 -2.48 1.52
C GLY A 194 5.39 -2.24 0.01
N ASN A 195 4.90 -1.08 -0.43
CA ASN A 195 4.86 -0.65 -1.82
C ASN A 195 4.79 0.89 -1.91
N LEU A 196 5.60 1.50 -2.79
CA LEU A 196 5.61 2.96 -3.04
C LEU A 196 4.89 3.37 -4.33
N VAL A 197 4.19 2.46 -5.00
CA VAL A 197 3.46 2.69 -6.25
C VAL A 197 1.97 2.58 -5.99
N CYS A 198 1.45 1.36 -5.79
CA CYS A 198 0.01 1.13 -5.70
C CYS A 198 -0.67 1.96 -4.59
N PRO A 199 -0.15 2.04 -3.35
CA PRO A 199 -0.86 2.73 -2.28
C PRO A 199 -0.93 4.26 -2.45
N ALA A 200 -0.23 4.84 -3.44
CA ALA A 200 -0.30 6.28 -3.70
C ALA A 200 -1.70 6.71 -4.13
N SER A 201 -2.33 5.93 -5.02
CA SER A 201 -3.63 6.26 -5.64
C SER A 201 -4.85 5.88 -4.79
N PHE A 202 -4.67 5.11 -3.71
CA PHE A 202 -5.78 4.64 -2.87
C PHE A 202 -5.85 5.46 -1.58
N ASP A 203 -6.93 6.24 -1.46
CA ASP A 203 -7.38 6.85 -0.20
C ASP A 203 -8.10 5.79 0.63
N LEU A 204 -7.78 5.68 1.92
CA LEU A 204 -8.42 4.73 2.84
C LEU A 204 -9.44 5.41 3.77
N GLY A 205 -9.50 6.73 3.73
CA GLY A 205 -10.22 7.56 4.69
C GLY A 205 -9.34 8.00 5.86
N GLU A 206 -8.02 7.80 5.77
CA GLU A 206 -7.07 8.29 6.75
C GLU A 206 -7.07 9.82 6.83
N ARG A 207 -6.57 10.35 7.94
CA ARG A 207 -6.30 11.80 8.07
C ARG A 207 -4.96 12.17 7.47
N HIS A 208 -3.96 11.32 7.67
CA HIS A 208 -2.60 11.55 7.18
C HIS A 208 -2.00 10.25 6.64
N LYS A 209 -1.54 10.31 5.40
CA LYS A 209 -0.61 9.33 4.82
C LYS A 209 0.81 9.73 5.22
N VAL A 210 1.56 8.79 5.79
CA VAL A 210 2.90 8.99 6.33
C VAL A 210 3.85 8.04 5.60
N ALA A 211 4.76 8.60 4.81
CA ALA A 211 5.78 7.84 4.10
C ALA A 211 6.97 7.56 5.04
N VAL A 212 7.41 6.30 5.11
CA VAL A 212 8.64 5.90 5.80
C VAL A 212 9.68 5.55 4.73
N LEU A 213 10.78 6.30 4.70
CA LEU A 213 11.90 6.11 3.78
C LEU A 213 13.13 5.68 4.59
N SER A 214 13.73 4.53 4.27
CA SER A 214 15.01 4.13 4.88
C SER A 214 16.19 4.71 4.10
N VAL A 215 17.22 5.19 4.80
CA VAL A 215 18.46 5.68 4.16
C VAL A 215 19.14 4.63 3.27
N THR A 216 18.93 3.34 3.56
CA THR A 216 19.43 2.21 2.74
C THR A 216 18.79 2.13 1.35
N GLU A 217 17.72 2.88 1.10
CA GLU A 217 17.02 2.89 -0.19
C GLU A 217 17.59 3.93 -1.16
N GLY A 218 18.43 4.87 -0.69
CA GLY A 218 18.94 5.99 -1.47
C GLY A 218 18.04 7.23 -1.44
N GLU A 219 18.67 8.40 -1.52
CA GLU A 219 18.09 9.73 -1.39
C GLU A 219 17.19 10.12 -2.57
N ASP A 220 17.35 9.46 -3.72
CA ASP A 220 16.61 9.73 -4.96
C ASP A 220 15.20 9.11 -4.99
N LYS A 221 14.83 8.33 -3.97
CA LYS A 221 13.53 7.63 -3.92
C LYS A 221 12.33 8.56 -4.08
N PRO A 222 12.28 9.76 -3.46
CA PRO A 222 11.15 10.66 -3.67
C PRO A 222 10.98 11.14 -5.11
N LEU A 223 12.08 11.28 -5.87
CA LEU A 223 12.02 11.64 -7.30
C LEU A 223 11.56 10.45 -8.17
N LYS A 224 11.91 9.23 -7.78
CA LYS A 224 11.51 8.00 -8.48
C LYS A 224 10.05 7.59 -8.23
N TYR A 225 9.46 8.00 -7.10
CA TYR A 225 8.08 7.68 -6.72
C TYR A 225 7.24 8.93 -6.42
N PRO A 226 7.18 9.91 -7.34
CA PRO A 226 6.67 11.25 -7.05
C PRO A 226 5.21 11.25 -6.55
N HIS A 227 4.36 10.37 -7.08
CA HIS A 227 2.95 10.27 -6.67
C HIS A 227 2.80 9.86 -5.19
N MET A 228 3.63 8.94 -4.70
CA MET A 228 3.57 8.51 -3.30
C MET A 228 3.95 9.64 -2.35
N PHE A 229 5.06 10.32 -2.64
CA PHE A 229 5.54 11.40 -1.80
C PHE A 229 4.65 12.65 -1.92
N ALA A 230 4.03 12.91 -3.07
CA ALA A 230 3.00 13.95 -3.20
C ALA A 230 1.73 13.65 -2.39
N ALA A 231 1.34 12.36 -2.30
CA ALA A 231 0.19 11.93 -1.49
C ALA A 231 0.49 11.90 0.02
N ALA A 232 1.76 11.82 0.42
CA ALA A 232 2.17 11.82 1.82
C ALA A 232 2.12 13.23 2.41
N SER A 233 1.62 13.33 3.64
CA SER A 233 1.62 14.58 4.42
C SER A 233 2.81 14.71 5.36
N LEU A 234 3.46 13.57 5.66
CA LEU A 234 4.65 13.48 6.48
C LEU A 234 5.57 12.41 5.87
N MET A 235 6.87 12.70 5.85
CA MET A 235 7.90 11.75 5.47
C MET A 235 8.86 11.57 6.65
N LEU A 236 9.08 10.33 7.04
CA LEU A 236 10.02 9.93 8.08
C LEU A 236 11.24 9.29 7.43
N LEU A 237 12.40 9.91 7.63
CA LEU A 237 13.67 9.29 7.25
C LEU A 237 14.11 8.35 8.37
N ASN A 238 14.21 7.05 8.07
CA ASN A 238 14.46 5.98 9.03
C ASN A 238 15.84 5.35 8.81
N LYS A 239 16.29 4.60 9.83
CA LYS A 239 17.61 3.94 9.88
C LYS A 239 18.79 4.90 9.75
N ILE A 240 18.64 6.13 10.24
CA ILE A 240 19.66 7.18 10.17
C ILE A 240 20.96 6.79 10.92
N ASP A 241 20.89 5.82 11.82
CA ASP A 241 22.05 5.18 12.44
C ASP A 241 23.01 4.53 11.43
N LEU A 242 22.54 4.22 10.22
CA LEU A 242 23.34 3.65 9.15
C LEU A 242 24.07 4.67 8.27
N LEU A 243 23.81 5.98 8.44
CA LEU A 243 24.45 7.03 7.64
C LEU A 243 25.98 6.96 7.61
N PRO A 244 26.71 6.61 8.70
CA PRO A 244 28.17 6.47 8.66
C PRO A 244 28.69 5.38 7.70
N TYR A 245 27.81 4.46 7.27
CA TYR A 245 28.16 3.32 6.41
C TYR A 245 27.61 3.46 4.99
N LEU A 246 26.95 4.58 4.67
CA LEU A 246 26.27 4.81 3.40
C LEU A 246 26.80 6.10 2.75
N ASN A 247 26.91 6.07 1.43
CA ASN A 247 27.05 7.31 0.65
C ASN A 247 25.66 7.89 0.43
N PHE A 248 25.14 8.60 1.44
CA PHE A 248 23.80 9.18 1.44
C PHE A 248 23.87 10.61 2.01
N ASP A 249 23.38 11.61 1.27
CA ASP A 249 23.26 12.97 1.78
C ASP A 249 21.81 13.32 2.14
N CYS A 250 21.53 13.48 3.43
CA CYS A 250 20.22 13.91 3.93
C CYS A 250 19.75 15.25 3.37
N ARG A 251 20.66 16.11 2.89
CA ARG A 251 20.33 17.41 2.29
C ARG A 251 19.78 17.27 0.88
N GLU A 252 20.12 16.18 0.19
CA GLU A 252 19.65 15.90 -1.18
C GLU A 252 18.27 15.26 -1.22
N VAL A 253 17.78 14.74 -0.08
CA VAL A 253 16.45 14.15 0.02
C VAL A 253 15.38 15.22 -0.25
N PRO A 254 14.54 15.07 -1.30
CA PRO A 254 13.49 16.03 -1.60
C PRO A 254 12.51 16.16 -0.43
N ARG A 255 12.23 17.40 -0.04
CA ARG A 255 11.24 17.68 1.01
C ARG A 255 9.83 17.58 0.45
N LEU A 256 8.91 17.12 1.29
CA LEU A 256 7.48 17.22 0.99
C LEU A 256 7.10 18.69 0.85
N ARG A 257 6.46 19.04 -0.26
CA ARG A 257 5.92 20.38 -0.46
C ARG A 257 4.59 20.49 0.28
N ALA A 258 4.42 21.56 1.05
CA ALA A 258 3.14 21.85 1.68
C ALA A 258 2.09 22.11 0.59
N GLY A 259 0.98 21.36 0.60
CA GLY A 259 -0.18 21.63 -0.26
C GLY A 259 -0.52 20.62 -1.35
N GLY A 260 0.06 19.43 -1.38
CA GLY A 260 -0.41 18.34 -2.26
C GLY A 260 -0.34 18.61 -3.77
N GLN A 261 0.32 19.69 -4.19
CA GLN A 261 0.53 19.97 -5.60
C GLN A 261 1.71 19.13 -6.11
N SER A 262 1.37 18.19 -6.99
CA SER A 262 2.31 17.51 -7.89
C SER A 262 3.20 18.56 -8.58
N PRO A 263 4.53 18.34 -8.69
CA PRO A 263 5.40 19.19 -9.49
C PRO A 263 5.21 18.99 -11.01
N TYR A 264 4.23 18.17 -11.42
CA TYR A 264 3.82 17.87 -12.78
C TYR A 264 2.32 18.12 -12.94
#